data_AF-A0A961VBN6-F1
#
_entry.id   AF-A0A961VBN6-F1
#
_cell.length_a   1.000
_cell.length_b   1.000
_cell.length_c   1.000
_cell.angle_alpha   90.00
_cell.angle_beta   90.00
_cell.angle_gamma   90.00
#
_symmetry.space_group_name_H-M   'P 1'
#
loop_
_entity.id
_entity.type
_entity.pdbx_description
1 polymer ?
#
loop_
_entity_poly.entity_id
_entity_poly.type
_entity_poly.pdbx_seq_one_letter_code
_entity_poly.pdbx_strand_id
1 'polypeptide(L)' 'TGLDSIVELRWKFGRDLPAILITADRTTQVRDKAAEKGVSVLHKPVRPAALRALINQMTARREAAE' A
#
# COMPACT_ATOMS: atom_id res chain seq x y z
N THR A 1 2.67 9.22 -10.69
CA THR A 1 1.90 9.46 -9.44
C THR A 1 2.35 8.49 -8.37
N GLY A 2 1.86 8.61 -7.12
CA GLY A 2 2.24 7.68 -6.04
C GLY A 2 1.95 6.20 -6.35
N LEU A 3 0.83 5.90 -7.04
CA LEU A 3 0.53 4.54 -7.49
C LEU A 3 1.46 4.07 -8.61
N ASP A 4 1.81 4.95 -9.54
CA ASP A 4 2.74 4.59 -10.63
C ASP A 4 4.14 4.29 -10.09
N SER A 5 4.60 5.07 -9.10
CA SER A 5 5.88 4.80 -8.42
C SER A 5 5.88 3.44 -7.72
N ILE A 6 4.77 3.02 -7.11
CA ILE A 6 4.65 1.67 -6.53
C ILE A 6 4.77 0.60 -7.61
N VAL A 7 4.13 0.81 -8.76
CA VAL A 7 4.23 -0.11 -9.90
C VAL A 7 5.68 -0.22 -10.36
N GLU A 8 6.35 0.90 -10.63
CA GLU A 8 7.76 0.93 -11.05
C GLU A 8 8.69 0.23 -10.05
N LEU A 9 8.48 0.44 -8.75
CA LEU A 9 9.25 -0.22 -7.71
C LEU A 9 9.02 -1.74 -7.72
N ARG A 10 7.79 -2.21 -7.92
CA ARG A 10 7.49 -3.64 -8.06
C ARG A 10 8.11 -4.26 -9.30
N TRP A 11 8.18 -3.53 -10.41
CA TRP A 11 8.90 -3.99 -11.60
C TRP A 11 10.39 -4.20 -11.33
N LYS A 12 11.00 -3.32 -10.51
CA LYS A 12 12.44 -3.37 -10.21
C LYS A 12 12.81 -4.33 -9.08
N PHE A 13 11.98 -4.44 -8.05
CA PHE A 13 12.31 -5.15 -6.80
C PHE A 13 11.46 -6.40 -6.54
N GLY A 14 10.49 -6.69 -7.41
CA GLY A 14 9.63 -7.87 -7.29
C GLY A 14 8.15 -7.50 -7.15
N ARG A 15 7.28 -8.30 -7.78
CA ARG A 15 5.82 -8.06 -7.82
C ARG A 15 5.18 -8.04 -6.44
N ASP A 16 5.73 -8.79 -5.50
CA ASP A 16 5.19 -8.95 -4.15
C ASP A 16 5.68 -7.88 -3.18
N LEU A 17 6.37 -6.84 -3.66
CA LEU A 17 6.80 -5.72 -2.81
C LEU A 17 5.56 -5.09 -2.14
N PRO A 18 5.46 -5.16 -0.79
CA PRO A 18 4.34 -4.57 -0.06
C PRO A 18 4.35 -3.05 -0.22
N ALA A 19 3.17 -2.45 -0.41
CA ALA A 19 3.04 -1.00 -0.52
C ALA A 19 1.78 -0.46 0.18
N ILE A 20 1.89 0.75 0.73
CA ILE A 20 0.79 1.53 1.31
C ILE A 20 0.81 2.92 0.65
N LEU A 21 -0.31 3.34 0.06
CA LEU A 21 -0.49 4.70 -0.45
C LEU A 21 -1.02 5.61 0.66
N ILE A 22 -0.28 6.66 1.01
CA ILE A 22 -0.72 7.68 1.97
C ILE A 22 -1.13 8.95 1.20
N THR A 23 -2.41 9.30 1.21
CA THR A 23 -2.93 10.41 0.38
C THR A 23 -3.96 11.29 1.11
N ALA A 24 -4.07 12.56 0.71
CA ALA A 24 -5.19 13.42 1.12
C ALA A 24 -6.41 13.26 0.19
N ASP A 25 -6.23 12.59 -0.95
CA ASP A 25 -7.27 12.30 -1.93
C ASP A 25 -8.21 11.20 -1.40
N ARG A 26 -9.51 11.53 -1.30
CA ARG A 26 -10.57 10.64 -0.79
C ARG A 26 -11.52 10.16 -1.88
N THR A 27 -11.17 10.37 -3.15
CA THR A 27 -12.00 9.93 -4.28
C THR A 27 -12.08 8.40 -4.35
N THR A 28 -13.22 7.91 -4.81
CA THR A 28 -13.41 6.48 -5.12
C THR A 28 -12.41 6.01 -6.16
N GLN A 29 -12.13 6.84 -7.18
CA GLN A 29 -11.18 6.54 -8.23
C GLN A 29 -9.79 6.16 -7.71
N VAL A 30 -9.27 6.86 -6.70
CA VAL A 30 -7.95 6.51 -6.11
C VAL A 30 -8.03 5.21 -5.33
N ARG A 31 -9.13 4.97 -4.61
CA ARG A 31 -9.34 3.72 -3.87
C ARG A 31 -9.43 2.52 -4.81
N ASP A 32 -10.16 2.65 -5.90
CA ASP A 32 -10.38 1.59 -6.88
C ASP A 32 -9.05 1.25 -7.59
N LYS A 33 -8.33 2.26 -8.08
CA LYS A 33 -7.00 2.07 -8.69
C LYS A 33 -5.98 1.46 -7.74
N ALA A 34 -6.05 1.79 -6.45
CA ALA A 34 -5.16 1.19 -5.44
C ALA A 34 -5.54 -0.27 -5.19
N ALA A 35 -6.84 -0.58 -5.09
CA ALA A 35 -7.34 -1.94 -4.90
C ALA A 35 -6.99 -2.86 -6.08
N GLU A 36 -7.17 -2.40 -7.33
CA GLU A 36 -6.76 -3.11 -8.55
C GLU A 36 -5.28 -3.49 -8.55
N LYS A 37 -4.44 -2.65 -7.92
CA LYS A 37 -3.00 -2.86 -7.82
C LYS A 37 -2.62 -3.60 -6.53
N GLY A 38 -3.56 -4.03 -5.69
CA GLY A 38 -3.24 -4.64 -4.39
C GLY A 38 -2.42 -3.70 -3.49
N VAL A 39 -2.81 -2.43 -3.42
CA VAL A 39 -2.19 -1.38 -2.61
C VAL A 39 -3.17 -0.91 -1.55
N SER A 40 -2.78 -0.99 -0.28
CA SER A 40 -3.56 -0.44 0.84
C SER A 40 -3.52 1.09 0.83
N VAL A 41 -4.63 1.75 1.17
CA VAL A 41 -4.70 3.21 1.23
C VAL A 41 -4.87 3.69 2.67
N LEU A 42 -4.08 4.67 3.07
CA LEU A 42 -4.26 5.45 4.29
C LEU A 42 -4.47 6.92 3.93
N HIS A 43 -5.34 7.58 4.68
CA HIS A 43 -5.58 9.00 4.51
C HIS A 43 -4.77 9.85 5.48
N LYS A 44 -4.34 11.02 5.01
CA LYS A 44 -3.75 12.05 5.88
C LYS A 44 -4.86 12.77 6.68
N PRO A 45 -4.59 13.15 7.95
CA PRO A 45 -3.40 12.80 8.74
C PRO A 45 -3.40 11.33 9.16
N VAL A 46 -2.22 10.70 9.14
CA VAL A 46 -2.10 9.28 9.46
C VAL A 46 -2.07 9.08 10.98
N ARG A 47 -2.95 8.22 11.50
CA ARG A 47 -2.87 7.75 12.88
C ARG A 47 -1.69 6.77 13.02
N PRO A 48 -0.70 7.02 13.89
CA PRO A 48 0.48 6.15 13.99
C PRO A 48 0.15 4.68 14.28
N ALA A 49 -0.89 4.42 15.10
CA ALA A 49 -1.33 3.07 15.41
C ALA A 49 -1.86 2.32 14.17
N ALA A 50 -2.60 3.00 13.28
CA ALA A 50 -3.12 2.40 12.06
C ALA A 50 -2.01 2.06 11.07
N LEU A 51 -1.01 2.93 10.94
CA LEU A 51 0.15 2.65 10.09
C LEU A 51 0.96 1.45 10.62
N ARG A 52 1.24 1.42 11.92
CA ARG A 52 1.96 0.29 12.55
C ARG A 52 1.20 -1.03 12.38
N ALA A 53 -0.12 -1.03 12.60
CA ALA A 53 -0.94 -2.22 12.41
C ALA A 53 -0.86 -2.75 10.98
N LEU A 54 -0.95 -1.87 9.97
CA LEU A 54 -0.83 -2.27 8.57
C LEU A 54 0.56 -2.80 8.22
N ILE A 55 1.63 -2.16 8.69
CA ILE A 55 3.00 -2.64 8.46
C ILE A 55 3.16 -4.06 9.06
N ASN A 56 2.74 -4.25 10.32
CA ASN A 56 2.83 -5.55 10.99
C ASN A 56 2.03 -6.64 10.26
N GLN A 57 0.82 -6.31 9.80
CA GLN A 57 -0.02 -7.24 9.02
C GLN A 57 0.66 -7.66 7.71
N MET A 58 1.36 -6.75 7.04
CA MET A 58 2.05 -7.04 5.79
C MET A 58 3.29 -7.90 6.00
N THR A 59 4.05 -7.66 7.06
CA THR A 59 5.22 -8.48 7.42
C THR A 59 4.80 -9.90 7.79
N ALA A 60 3.80 -10.05 8.67
CA ALA A 60 3.31 -11.37 9.07
C ALA A 60 2.74 -12.18 7.89
N ARG A 61 2.13 -11.51 6.90
CA ARG A 61 1.63 -12.17 5.69
C ARG A 61 2.76 -12.69 4.80
N ARG A 62 3.92 -12.04 4.76
CA ARG A 62 5.08 -12.54 4.00
C ARG A 62 5.68 -13.78 4.67
N GLU A 63 5.83 -13.75 5.99
CA GLU A 63 6.36 -14.89 6.76
C GLU A 63 5.50 -16.15 6.61
N ALA A 64 4.17 -16.01 6.53
CA ALA A 64 3.27 -17.14 6.34
C ALA A 64 3.23 -17.70 4.90
N ALA A 65 3.80 -16.99 3.93
CA ALA A 65 3.84 -17.39 2.52
C ALA A 65 5.20 -17.99 2.11
N GLU A 66 6.20 -17.91 2.98
CA GLU A 66 7.54 -18.53 2.88
C GLU A 66 7.55 -19.89 3.60
#